data_AF-A0A0F9GZI1-F1
#
_entry.id   AF-A0A0F9GZI1-F1
#
_cell.length_a   1.000
_cell.length_b   1.000
_cell.length_c   1.000
_cell.angle_alpha   90.00
_cell.angle_beta   90.00
_cell.angle_gamma   90.00
#
_symmetry.space_group_name_H-M   'P 1'
#
loop_
_entity.id
_entity.type
_entity.pdbx_description
1 polymer ?
#
loop_
_entity_poly.entity_id
_entity_poly.type
_entity_poly.pdbx_seq_one_letter_code
_entity_poly.pdbx_strand_id
1 'polypeptide(L)'
;MHYSRTLSVLVPVMSILLAAGTDPAPGGTRRHDVADSEYTSLAAETAYDAVGMISTSSILASGVLVAENYVLTAAHVGEVGGSMTFALPSGGYVRAWEVIHPGWTGDLADGTDLALIRLDTLVLDELPAELYTEADEVGQTGVLVGFGRTGTGLDGATEPAGTKRAGENVWDLSGASFGDSDDLLLADFDNPSRSRDNWFGRPRAISLEYCIAPGDSGGGMFLDDGGVQKLAGVVSFIAWRDSEGDSDYGDAMGVVRISRHLDWLTTGLSAAYTMTWVGVSGGFNIAENWQTTFGGQTVNSVPGSLDTVRFDAIGSHVVTWPAADLANTRLSIVAGDVTLDLSGQTYALTGTGLSQPSLVVGEAGQSGQALTILNGTLSTQHAFLGPDVGSDVSMTVGAGATWNAGGSVYVGGTDGSSGGTARLIVDDAEVNIAGELVVWSGGVLELANGIVDVSYLTLAGGTLSGTGTVIGDVVVIAGVISPGGDFGEGETVTDSVYYWPVGVSATPEPASVTVLCMGAVVLLRRRRTGRGIRRGSVPASRCDPVGHPEEP
;
A
#
# COMPACT_ATOMS: atom_id res chain seq x y z
N MET A 1 -47.17 24.96 9.71
CA MET A 1 -48.02 24.11 8.84
C MET A 1 -47.20 22.85 8.65
N HIS A 2 -47.38 21.83 9.51
CA HIS A 2 -46.62 20.58 9.41
C HIS A 2 -47.13 19.81 8.20
N TYR A 3 -46.42 19.90 7.08
CA TYR A 3 -46.59 18.96 5.98
C TYR A 3 -45.86 17.68 6.39
N SER A 4 -46.55 16.78 7.08
CA SER A 4 -46.18 15.36 7.03
C SER A 4 -46.63 14.87 5.66
N ARG A 5 -45.67 14.77 4.73
CA ARG A 5 -45.83 14.08 3.45
C ARG A 5 -44.80 12.98 3.44
N THR A 6 -45.24 11.74 3.46
CA THR A 6 -44.41 10.59 3.12
C THR A 6 -43.82 10.84 1.73
N LEU A 7 -42.50 11.00 1.67
CA LEU A 7 -41.71 10.94 0.45
C LEU A 7 -41.91 9.53 -0.13
N SER A 8 -42.30 9.40 -1.39
CA SER A 8 -42.26 8.09 -2.05
C SER A 8 -40.83 7.88 -2.53
N VAL A 9 -40.24 6.73 -2.19
CA VAL A 9 -38.82 6.44 -2.43
C VAL A 9 -38.68 5.08 -3.12
N LEU A 10 -37.73 5.00 -4.05
CA LEU A 10 -37.41 3.80 -4.83
C LEU A 10 -35.92 3.52 -4.66
N VAL A 11 -35.60 2.26 -4.36
CA VAL A 11 -34.23 1.76 -4.40
C VAL A 11 -33.83 1.60 -5.88
N PRO A 12 -32.85 2.36 -6.41
CA PRO A 12 -32.48 2.34 -7.82
C PRO A 12 -31.59 1.13 -8.15
N VAL A 13 -32.09 -0.10 -8.01
CA VAL A 13 -31.33 -1.31 -8.37
C VAL A 13 -32.04 -2.06 -9.50
N MET A 14 -31.33 -2.33 -10.60
CA MET A 14 -31.91 -3.06 -11.73
C MET A 14 -31.77 -4.58 -11.54
N SER A 15 -32.83 -5.35 -11.83
CA SER A 15 -32.74 -6.81 -11.96
C SER A 15 -32.24 -7.21 -13.35
N ILE A 16 -31.25 -8.10 -13.46
CA ILE A 16 -30.69 -8.56 -14.74
C ILE A 16 -31.72 -9.37 -15.55
N LEU A 17 -32.06 -8.88 -16.73
CA LEU A 17 -32.70 -9.65 -17.80
C LEU A 17 -31.67 -9.84 -18.92
N LEU A 18 -31.20 -11.07 -19.15
CA LEU A 18 -30.20 -11.39 -20.18
C LEU A 18 -30.72 -11.01 -21.58
N ALA A 19 -30.19 -9.94 -22.15
CA ALA A 19 -30.27 -9.67 -23.58
C ALA A 19 -28.87 -9.84 -24.18
N ALA A 20 -28.70 -10.86 -25.03
CA ALA A 20 -27.47 -11.06 -25.79
C ALA A 20 -27.42 -10.06 -26.95
N GLY A 21 -26.53 -9.07 -26.84
CA GLY A 21 -26.22 -8.10 -27.89
C GLY A 21 -25.19 -7.10 -27.38
N THR A 22 -24.05 -7.00 -28.07
CA THR A 22 -22.94 -6.10 -27.72
C THR A 22 -23.26 -4.67 -28.12
N ASP A 23 -23.60 -3.84 -27.14
CA ASP A 23 -23.28 -2.42 -27.00
C ASP A 23 -23.57 -2.04 -25.53
N PRO A 24 -22.65 -1.38 -24.80
CA PRO A 24 -22.91 -0.95 -23.42
C PRO A 24 -23.96 0.16 -23.41
N ALA A 25 -24.97 0.00 -22.56
CA ALA A 25 -26.13 0.88 -22.45
C ALA A 25 -26.03 1.77 -21.17
N PRO A 26 -26.85 2.81 -20.92
CA PRO A 26 -26.40 4.08 -20.26
C PRO A 26 -26.81 4.56 -18.82
N GLY A 27 -25.98 5.31 -18.03
CA GLY A 27 -26.22 6.02 -16.71
C GLY A 27 -27.14 7.25 -16.63
N GLY A 28 -27.85 7.50 -15.51
CA GLY A 28 -28.81 8.59 -15.13
C GLY A 28 -29.57 9.44 -16.17
N THR A 29 -30.57 10.24 -15.78
CA THR A 29 -31.34 11.08 -16.74
C THR A 29 -30.74 12.48 -16.88
N ARG A 30 -30.67 12.93 -18.13
CA ARG A 30 -30.05 14.20 -18.53
C ARG A 30 -31.10 15.20 -18.98
N ARG A 31 -30.70 16.46 -19.08
CA ARG A 31 -31.51 17.45 -19.79
C ARG A 31 -31.77 17.03 -21.24
N HIS A 32 -33.02 17.15 -21.66
CA HIS A 32 -33.44 16.85 -23.04
C HIS A 32 -32.85 17.79 -24.10
N ASP A 33 -32.41 18.99 -23.70
CA ASP A 33 -31.88 20.04 -24.58
C ASP A 33 -30.34 20.12 -24.58
N VAL A 34 -29.67 19.16 -23.92
CA VAL A 34 -28.20 19.05 -23.88
C VAL A 34 -27.78 17.73 -24.50
N ALA A 35 -26.72 17.74 -25.30
CA ALA A 35 -26.21 16.52 -25.93
C ALA A 35 -25.66 15.54 -24.88
N ASP A 36 -25.93 14.26 -25.07
CA ASP A 36 -25.42 13.18 -24.20
C ASP A 36 -23.90 13.20 -24.07
N SER A 37 -23.22 13.60 -25.14
CA SER A 37 -21.75 13.67 -25.20
C SER A 37 -21.15 14.59 -24.15
N GLU A 38 -21.87 15.62 -23.68
CA GLU A 38 -21.39 16.51 -22.63
C GLU A 38 -21.29 15.76 -21.29
N TYR A 39 -22.29 14.95 -20.94
CA TYR A 39 -22.33 14.15 -19.70
C TYR A 39 -21.29 13.03 -19.71
N THR A 40 -21.09 12.39 -20.87
CA THR A 40 -20.03 11.38 -21.02
C THR A 40 -18.64 12.00 -21.05
N SER A 41 -18.50 13.24 -21.53
CA SER A 41 -17.21 13.95 -21.52
C SER A 41 -16.82 14.36 -20.10
N LEU A 42 -17.77 14.88 -19.32
CA LEU A 42 -17.56 15.14 -17.89
C LEU A 42 -17.17 13.85 -17.15
N ALA A 43 -17.86 12.74 -17.42
CA ALA A 43 -17.57 11.45 -16.80
C ALA A 43 -16.20 10.86 -17.12
N ALA A 44 -15.60 11.29 -18.23
CA ALA A 44 -14.30 10.86 -18.71
C ALA A 44 -13.15 11.72 -18.17
N GLU A 45 -13.44 12.75 -17.36
CA GLU A 45 -12.42 13.48 -16.65
C GLU A 45 -11.74 12.59 -15.61
N THR A 46 -10.41 12.68 -15.52
CA THR A 46 -9.60 11.82 -14.65
C THR A 46 -9.96 11.95 -13.17
N ALA A 47 -10.57 13.08 -12.80
CA ALA A 47 -11.08 13.33 -11.46
C ALA A 47 -12.13 12.28 -11.01
N TYR A 48 -12.75 11.58 -11.96
CA TYR A 48 -13.79 10.59 -11.70
C TYR A 48 -13.36 9.17 -12.02
N ASP A 49 -12.09 8.90 -12.36
CA ASP A 49 -11.60 7.56 -12.74
C ASP A 49 -11.86 6.50 -11.66
N ALA A 50 -11.85 6.88 -10.38
CA ALA A 50 -12.18 6.02 -9.25
C ALA A 50 -13.61 5.45 -9.26
N VAL A 51 -14.53 6.02 -10.05
CA VAL A 51 -15.92 5.56 -10.13
C VAL A 51 -16.02 4.40 -11.13
N GLY A 52 -16.42 3.24 -10.64
CA GLY A 52 -16.54 2.01 -11.40
C GLY A 52 -17.92 1.38 -11.34
N MET A 53 -18.15 0.40 -12.22
CA MET A 53 -19.41 -0.32 -12.30
C MET A 53 -19.36 -1.55 -11.39
N ILE A 54 -20.40 -1.72 -10.56
CA ILE A 54 -20.62 -2.96 -9.82
C ILE A 54 -21.57 -3.85 -10.61
N SER A 55 -21.24 -5.13 -10.73
CA SER A 55 -22.08 -6.14 -11.38
C SER A 55 -22.16 -7.41 -10.56
N THR A 56 -23.36 -7.95 -10.44
CA THR A 56 -23.62 -9.29 -9.87
C THR A 56 -24.42 -10.13 -10.88
N SER A 57 -24.91 -11.31 -10.48
CA SER A 57 -25.85 -12.08 -11.31
C SER A 57 -27.25 -11.49 -11.37
N SER A 58 -27.58 -10.58 -10.45
CA SER A 58 -28.90 -9.97 -10.34
C SER A 58 -28.91 -8.47 -10.58
N ILE A 59 -27.79 -7.75 -10.42
CA ILE A 59 -27.81 -6.28 -10.44
C ILE A 59 -26.67 -5.65 -11.24
N LEU A 60 -26.96 -4.45 -11.77
CA LEU A 60 -25.97 -3.46 -12.19
C LEU A 60 -26.09 -2.26 -11.27
N ALA A 61 -24.96 -1.80 -10.74
CA ALA A 61 -24.85 -0.71 -9.79
C ALA A 61 -23.52 0.04 -9.99
N SER A 62 -23.21 0.97 -9.10
CA SER A 62 -21.99 1.79 -9.14
C SER A 62 -21.23 1.69 -7.81
N GLY A 63 -19.96 2.06 -7.83
CA GLY A 63 -19.11 2.14 -6.65
C GLY A 63 -17.93 3.08 -6.88
N VAL A 64 -17.28 3.50 -5.80
CA VAL A 64 -16.13 4.41 -5.86
C VAL A 64 -14.94 3.79 -5.15
N LEU A 65 -13.80 3.67 -5.82
CA LEU A 65 -12.54 3.26 -5.22
C LEU A 65 -12.11 4.31 -4.18
N VAL A 66 -11.94 3.91 -2.92
CA VAL A 66 -11.56 4.79 -1.79
C VAL A 66 -10.29 4.34 -1.06
N ALA A 67 -9.78 3.16 -1.40
CA ALA A 67 -8.40 2.73 -1.18
C ALA A 67 -8.02 1.72 -2.28
N GLU A 68 -6.74 1.37 -2.44
CA GLU A 68 -6.25 0.41 -3.44
C GLU A 68 -6.98 -0.95 -3.42
N ASN A 69 -7.67 -1.27 -2.33
CA ASN A 69 -8.39 -2.53 -2.13
C ASN A 69 -9.81 -2.35 -1.55
N TYR A 70 -10.34 -1.13 -1.53
CA TYR A 70 -11.68 -0.84 -1.03
C TYR A 70 -12.50 0.01 -1.99
N VAL A 71 -13.73 -0.44 -2.21
CA VAL A 71 -14.78 0.29 -2.93
C VAL A 71 -15.86 0.69 -1.94
N LEU A 72 -16.23 1.97 -1.93
CA LEU A 72 -17.40 2.47 -1.24
C LEU A 72 -18.61 2.40 -2.18
N THR A 73 -19.73 1.87 -1.68
CA THR A 73 -20.99 1.74 -2.43
C THR A 73 -22.17 1.83 -1.45
N ALA A 74 -23.40 1.72 -1.95
CA ALA A 74 -24.60 1.69 -1.13
C ALA A 74 -24.73 0.35 -0.39
N ALA A 75 -25.31 0.34 0.82
CA ALA A 75 -25.51 -0.88 1.60
C ALA A 75 -26.42 -1.87 0.88
N HIS A 76 -27.50 -1.37 0.27
CA HIS A 76 -28.43 -2.19 -0.50
C HIS A 76 -27.80 -2.81 -1.76
N VAL A 77 -26.65 -2.30 -2.23
CA VAL A 77 -25.83 -2.92 -3.28
C VAL A 77 -24.89 -3.96 -2.65
N GLY A 78 -24.23 -3.61 -1.54
CA GLY A 78 -23.28 -4.47 -0.84
C GLY A 78 -23.89 -5.75 -0.28
N GLU A 79 -25.14 -5.70 0.20
CA GLU A 79 -25.86 -6.85 0.75
C GLU A 79 -26.31 -7.86 -0.32
N VAL A 80 -26.16 -7.52 -1.60
CA VAL A 80 -26.38 -8.46 -2.70
C VAL A 80 -25.30 -9.54 -2.61
N GLY A 81 -25.66 -10.67 -2.00
CA GLY A 81 -24.81 -11.83 -1.86
C GLY A 81 -24.39 -12.44 -3.21
N GLY A 82 -23.46 -13.40 -3.17
CA GLY A 82 -22.96 -14.09 -4.36
C GLY A 82 -21.65 -13.51 -4.90
N SER A 83 -21.39 -13.70 -6.19
CA SER A 83 -20.21 -13.09 -6.83
C SER A 83 -20.51 -11.65 -7.22
N MET A 84 -19.58 -10.75 -6.96
CA MET A 84 -19.65 -9.33 -7.27
C MET A 84 -18.34 -8.90 -7.93
N THR A 85 -18.44 -8.22 -9.06
CA THR A 85 -17.30 -7.61 -9.76
C THR A 85 -17.41 -6.10 -9.73
N PHE A 86 -16.28 -5.42 -9.56
CA PHE A 86 -16.10 -4.00 -9.72
C PHE A 86 -15.23 -3.73 -10.93
N ALA A 87 -15.72 -2.94 -11.90
CA ALA A 87 -15.02 -2.67 -13.14
C ALA A 87 -14.62 -1.19 -13.23
N LEU A 88 -13.31 -0.98 -13.44
CA LEU A 88 -12.67 0.30 -13.75
C LEU A 88 -12.13 0.27 -15.19
N PRO A 89 -11.66 1.41 -15.72
CA PRO A 89 -10.95 1.45 -16.99
C PRO A 89 -9.72 0.51 -17.05
N SER A 90 -9.00 0.31 -15.95
CA SER A 90 -7.84 -0.61 -15.86
C SER A 90 -8.22 -2.09 -15.91
N GLY A 91 -9.41 -2.47 -15.45
CA GLY A 91 -9.75 -3.88 -15.31
C GLY A 91 -10.96 -4.17 -14.42
N GLY A 92 -11.21 -5.47 -14.25
CA GLY A 92 -12.25 -6.00 -13.38
C GLY A 92 -11.65 -6.62 -12.13
N TYR A 93 -12.23 -6.28 -10.99
CA TYR A 93 -11.83 -6.70 -9.65
C TYR A 93 -12.98 -7.46 -8.99
N VAL A 94 -12.67 -8.43 -8.12
CA VAL A 94 -13.71 -9.26 -7.48
C VAL A 94 -13.80 -8.92 -6.01
N ARG A 95 -15.01 -8.97 -5.46
CA ARG A 95 -15.23 -8.85 -4.02
C ARG A 95 -14.59 -10.04 -3.28
N ALA A 96 -13.73 -9.73 -2.31
CA ALA A 96 -13.28 -10.68 -1.30
C ALA A 96 -14.27 -10.78 -0.13
N TRP A 97 -14.67 -9.63 0.42
CA TRP A 97 -15.71 -9.52 1.46
C TRP A 97 -16.28 -8.10 1.51
N GLU A 98 -17.33 -7.93 2.30
CA GLU A 98 -18.01 -6.66 2.51
C GLU A 98 -18.16 -6.32 4.00
N VAL A 99 -18.19 -5.02 4.29
CA VAL A 99 -18.56 -4.45 5.59
C VAL A 99 -19.75 -3.53 5.35
N ILE A 100 -20.92 -3.96 5.78
CA ILE A 100 -22.13 -3.14 5.74
C ILE A 100 -22.12 -2.17 6.92
N HIS A 101 -22.53 -0.91 6.69
CA HIS A 101 -22.65 0.07 7.76
C HIS A 101 -23.60 -0.48 8.85
N PRO A 102 -23.18 -0.51 10.13
CA PRO A 102 -23.94 -1.20 11.19
C PRO A 102 -25.29 -0.54 11.50
N GLY A 103 -25.47 0.72 11.10
CA GLY A 103 -26.74 1.43 11.18
C GLY A 103 -27.74 1.07 10.08
N TRP A 104 -27.35 0.33 9.05
CA TRP A 104 -28.23 -0.03 7.93
C TRP A 104 -29.36 -0.96 8.38
N THR A 105 -30.60 -0.51 8.22
CA THR A 105 -31.81 -1.25 8.62
C THR A 105 -32.63 -1.76 7.43
N GLY A 106 -32.26 -1.38 6.21
CA GLY A 106 -33.10 -1.49 5.03
C GLY A 106 -33.95 -0.23 4.75
N ASP A 107 -33.98 0.73 5.67
CA ASP A 107 -34.66 2.01 5.49
C ASP A 107 -33.71 3.07 4.93
N LEU A 108 -34.01 3.56 3.73
CA LEU A 108 -33.22 4.58 3.03
C LEU A 108 -33.28 5.95 3.74
N ALA A 109 -34.35 6.22 4.51
CA ALA A 109 -34.51 7.48 5.23
C ALA A 109 -33.58 7.61 6.44
N ASP A 110 -33.01 6.49 6.92
CA ASP A 110 -32.09 6.47 8.06
C ASP A 110 -30.72 7.10 7.73
N GLY A 111 -30.39 7.27 6.44
CA GLY A 111 -29.14 7.87 6.01
C GLY A 111 -27.90 7.02 6.29
N THR A 112 -28.04 5.69 6.33
CA THR A 112 -26.94 4.75 6.65
C THR A 112 -26.71 3.72 5.55
N ASP A 113 -27.20 4.00 4.34
CA ASP A 113 -27.10 3.14 3.15
C ASP A 113 -25.67 3.15 2.57
N LEU A 114 -24.71 2.58 3.31
CA LEU A 114 -23.31 2.52 2.95
C LEU A 114 -22.71 1.12 3.17
N ALA A 115 -21.82 0.72 2.27
CA ALA A 115 -21.01 -0.49 2.40
C ALA A 115 -19.59 -0.28 1.86
N LEU A 116 -18.62 -0.89 2.53
CA LEU A 116 -17.26 -1.04 2.03
C LEU A 116 -17.10 -2.45 1.47
N ILE A 117 -16.68 -2.54 0.21
CA ILE A 117 -16.34 -3.79 -0.46
C ILE A 117 -14.83 -3.91 -0.51
N ARG A 118 -14.28 -4.91 0.16
CA ARG A 118 -12.88 -5.28 0.00
C ARG A 118 -12.70 -6.08 -1.29
N LEU A 119 -11.74 -5.68 -2.11
CA LEU A 119 -11.35 -6.38 -3.33
C LEU A 119 -10.37 -7.53 -3.02
N ASP A 120 -10.38 -8.55 -3.88
CA ASP A 120 -9.45 -9.68 -3.80
C ASP A 120 -8.05 -9.35 -4.33
N THR A 121 -7.94 -8.29 -5.12
CA THR A 121 -6.73 -7.82 -5.80
C THR A 121 -6.59 -6.31 -5.62
N LEU A 122 -5.35 -5.80 -5.68
CA LEU A 122 -5.09 -4.37 -5.55
C LEU A 122 -5.33 -3.65 -6.89
N VAL A 123 -5.92 -2.47 -6.80
CA VAL A 123 -6.00 -1.48 -7.87
C VAL A 123 -4.80 -0.55 -7.73
N LEU A 124 -3.84 -0.67 -8.65
CA LEU A 124 -2.59 0.10 -8.62
C LEU A 124 -2.48 1.11 -9.77
N ASP A 125 -3.33 0.98 -10.80
CA ASP A 125 -3.32 1.83 -12.00
C ASP A 125 -4.33 2.99 -11.91
N GLU A 126 -5.16 3.04 -10.88
CA GLU A 126 -6.07 4.16 -10.57
C GLU A 126 -5.86 4.68 -9.14
N LEU A 127 -5.97 6.01 -9.00
CA LEU A 127 -5.94 6.65 -7.70
C LEU A 127 -7.32 6.56 -7.02
N PRO A 128 -7.38 6.15 -5.74
CA PRO A 128 -8.61 6.24 -4.97
C PRO A 128 -9.11 7.69 -4.82
N ALA A 129 -10.43 7.85 -4.71
CA ALA A 129 -11.06 9.15 -4.50
C ALA A 129 -10.72 9.73 -3.12
N GLU A 130 -10.38 11.02 -3.08
CA GLU A 130 -10.27 11.75 -1.82
C GLU A 130 -11.64 11.98 -1.20
N LEU A 131 -11.76 11.79 0.12
CA LEU A 131 -13.01 12.02 0.84
C LEU A 131 -13.17 13.51 1.16
N TYR A 132 -14.39 14.04 0.96
CA TYR A 132 -14.76 15.36 1.41
C TYR A 132 -15.06 15.33 2.92
N THR A 133 -14.36 16.17 3.69
CA THR A 133 -14.40 16.13 5.16
C THR A 133 -15.22 17.24 5.78
N GLU A 134 -15.61 18.25 5.00
CA GLU A 134 -16.43 19.36 5.48
C GLU A 134 -17.92 18.98 5.47
N ALA A 135 -18.73 19.67 6.27
CA ALA A 135 -20.16 19.38 6.45
C ALA A 135 -21.06 20.56 5.99
N ASP A 136 -20.66 21.24 4.92
CA ASP A 136 -21.31 22.42 4.35
C ASP A 136 -21.79 22.19 2.90
N GLU A 137 -22.14 20.95 2.55
CA GLU A 137 -22.50 20.55 1.18
C GLU A 137 -23.76 21.26 0.65
N VAL A 138 -24.65 21.67 1.56
CA VAL A 138 -25.92 22.31 1.20
C VAL A 138 -25.69 23.65 0.48
N GLY A 139 -26.24 23.77 -0.71
CA GLY A 139 -26.13 24.92 -1.61
C GLY A 139 -24.92 24.86 -2.54
N GLN A 140 -24.07 23.84 -2.43
CA GLN A 140 -22.98 23.61 -3.37
C GLN A 140 -23.49 22.87 -4.63
N THR A 141 -22.80 23.09 -5.74
CA THR A 141 -22.99 22.28 -6.96
C THR A 141 -22.11 21.05 -6.87
N GLY A 142 -22.72 19.87 -6.90
CA GLY A 142 -21.99 18.60 -6.94
C GLY A 142 -22.12 17.89 -8.27
N VAL A 143 -21.12 17.08 -8.59
CA VAL A 143 -21.09 16.21 -9.76
C VAL A 143 -21.44 14.79 -9.32
N LEU A 144 -22.53 14.25 -9.87
CA LEU A 144 -22.95 12.86 -9.68
C LEU A 144 -22.38 12.01 -10.79
N VAL A 145 -21.78 10.87 -10.45
CA VAL A 145 -21.16 9.95 -11.42
C VAL A 145 -21.61 8.52 -11.15
N GLY A 146 -22.08 7.84 -12.20
CA GLY A 146 -22.60 6.48 -12.10
C GLY A 146 -22.84 5.78 -13.43
N PHE A 147 -23.31 4.54 -13.33
CA PHE A 147 -23.56 3.59 -14.42
C PHE A 147 -25.02 3.14 -14.49
N GLY A 148 -25.97 3.92 -13.95
CA GLY A 148 -27.41 3.64 -13.92
C GLY A 148 -28.08 3.56 -15.30
N ARG A 149 -29.39 3.76 -15.38
CA ARG A 149 -30.18 3.85 -16.62
C ARG A 149 -30.25 5.29 -17.14
N THR A 150 -30.46 5.53 -18.45
CA THR A 150 -30.55 6.91 -18.98
C THR A 150 -31.87 7.20 -19.64
N GLY A 151 -32.05 8.47 -19.95
CA GLY A 151 -33.04 8.98 -20.86
C GLY A 151 -32.98 10.49 -20.83
N THR A 152 -34.11 11.16 -20.80
CA THR A 152 -34.15 12.62 -20.64
C THR A 152 -35.14 13.00 -19.55
N GLY A 153 -35.02 14.19 -18.98
CA GLY A 153 -36.03 14.70 -18.04
C GLY A 153 -37.45 14.81 -18.62
N LEU A 154 -37.66 14.63 -19.93
CA LEU A 154 -39.01 14.56 -20.51
C LEU A 154 -39.61 13.15 -20.53
N ASP A 155 -38.76 12.13 -20.62
CA ASP A 155 -39.18 10.75 -20.88
C ASP A 155 -38.83 9.80 -19.72
N GLY A 156 -38.05 10.28 -18.74
CA GLY A 156 -37.51 9.46 -17.65
C GLY A 156 -36.39 8.52 -18.11
N ALA A 157 -36.03 7.57 -17.25
CA ALA A 157 -34.99 6.58 -17.48
C ALA A 157 -35.50 5.42 -18.36
N THR A 158 -35.68 5.65 -19.66
CA THR A 158 -36.21 4.65 -20.61
C THR A 158 -35.16 3.70 -21.17
N GLU A 159 -33.90 4.13 -21.24
CA GLU A 159 -32.81 3.38 -21.84
C GLU A 159 -32.13 2.44 -20.81
N PRO A 160 -31.32 1.47 -21.26
CA PRO A 160 -30.71 0.49 -20.35
C PRO A 160 -29.55 1.09 -19.51
N ALA A 161 -28.84 0.28 -18.72
CA ALA A 161 -27.75 0.73 -17.82
C ALA A 161 -26.34 0.26 -18.26
N GLY A 162 -25.27 0.85 -17.69
CA GLY A 162 -23.87 0.41 -17.88
C GLY A 162 -22.89 1.37 -18.59
N THR A 163 -23.24 2.61 -18.90
CA THR A 163 -22.33 3.60 -19.51
C THR A 163 -22.15 4.70 -18.50
N LYS A 164 -20.89 4.95 -18.13
CA LYS A 164 -20.52 5.99 -17.19
C LYS A 164 -21.01 7.36 -17.67
N ARG A 165 -21.77 8.05 -16.83
CA ARG A 165 -22.14 9.46 -17.03
C ARG A 165 -21.90 10.25 -15.77
N ALA A 166 -21.67 11.54 -15.98
CA ALA A 166 -21.56 12.51 -14.94
C ALA A 166 -22.46 13.70 -15.28
N GLY A 167 -23.12 14.24 -14.26
CA GLY A 167 -23.92 15.43 -14.38
C GLY A 167 -23.96 16.19 -13.08
N GLU A 168 -24.45 17.42 -13.13
CA GLU A 168 -24.40 18.35 -12.02
C GLU A 168 -25.78 18.47 -11.38
N ASN A 169 -25.82 18.72 -10.07
CA ASN A 169 -27.00 19.26 -9.41
C ASN A 169 -26.60 20.16 -8.22
N VAL A 170 -27.51 21.00 -7.74
CA VAL A 170 -27.33 21.79 -6.51
C VAL A 170 -27.93 21.02 -5.34
N TRP A 171 -27.16 20.83 -4.27
CA TRP A 171 -27.66 20.12 -3.08
C TRP A 171 -28.49 21.05 -2.20
N ASP A 172 -29.79 21.12 -2.43
CA ASP A 172 -30.62 22.18 -1.86
C ASP A 172 -30.88 22.05 -0.37
N LEU A 173 -31.00 20.82 0.15
CA LEU A 173 -31.48 20.58 1.51
C LEU A 173 -30.84 19.34 2.15
N SER A 174 -30.88 19.30 3.49
CA SER A 174 -30.69 18.06 4.24
C SER A 174 -31.98 17.25 4.39
N GLY A 175 -31.84 15.94 4.58
CA GLY A 175 -32.98 15.05 4.84
C GLY A 175 -33.79 15.45 6.07
N ALA A 176 -33.18 16.10 7.06
CA ALA A 176 -33.88 16.66 8.23
C ALA A 176 -34.99 17.65 7.86
N SER A 177 -34.91 18.29 6.69
CA SER A 177 -35.95 19.19 6.17
C SER A 177 -37.25 18.45 5.82
N PHE A 178 -37.18 17.14 5.62
CA PHE A 178 -38.31 16.24 5.31
C PHE A 178 -38.70 15.32 6.45
N GLY A 179 -37.99 15.41 7.59
CA GLY A 179 -38.19 14.52 8.74
C GLY A 179 -37.40 13.21 8.66
N ASP A 180 -36.53 13.09 7.65
CA ASP A 180 -35.58 11.99 7.49
C ASP A 180 -34.25 12.33 8.18
N SER A 181 -33.25 11.44 8.08
CA SER A 181 -31.94 11.67 8.67
C SER A 181 -31.24 12.91 8.10
N ASP A 182 -30.52 13.63 8.96
CA ASP A 182 -29.64 14.73 8.54
C ASP A 182 -28.38 14.22 7.82
N ASP A 183 -28.16 12.91 7.80
CA ASP A 183 -27.08 12.23 7.08
C ASP A 183 -27.38 12.11 5.57
N LEU A 184 -28.55 12.58 5.13
CA LEU A 184 -28.94 12.64 3.72
C LEU A 184 -28.78 14.06 3.14
N LEU A 185 -28.43 14.12 1.86
CA LEU A 185 -28.53 15.31 1.01
C LEU A 185 -29.57 15.06 -0.08
N LEU A 186 -30.35 16.10 -0.39
CA LEU A 186 -31.41 16.04 -1.38
C LEU A 186 -31.20 17.13 -2.44
N ALA A 187 -31.43 16.75 -3.69
CA ALA A 187 -31.46 17.62 -4.86
C ALA A 187 -32.70 17.24 -5.70
N ASP A 188 -33.29 18.19 -6.42
CA ASP A 188 -34.38 17.93 -7.36
C ASP A 188 -33.95 18.14 -8.81
N PHE A 189 -34.66 17.49 -9.74
CA PHE A 189 -34.33 17.56 -11.15
C PHE A 189 -35.09 18.69 -11.83
N ASP A 190 -34.42 19.82 -12.03
CA ASP A 190 -35.08 21.01 -12.54
C ASP A 190 -35.36 20.98 -14.05
N ASN A 191 -36.57 21.39 -14.44
CA ASN A 191 -36.92 21.60 -15.84
C ASN A 191 -36.46 22.98 -16.35
N PRO A 192 -35.62 23.08 -17.41
CA PRO A 192 -35.14 24.36 -17.93
C PRO A 192 -36.26 25.25 -18.51
N SER A 193 -37.42 24.66 -18.84
CA SER A 193 -38.55 25.37 -19.47
C SER A 193 -39.80 25.46 -18.58
N ARG A 194 -39.84 24.78 -17.42
CA ARG A 194 -41.02 24.72 -16.55
C ARG A 194 -40.65 24.80 -15.07
N SER A 195 -40.63 26.01 -14.53
CA SER A 195 -40.34 26.26 -13.11
C SER A 195 -41.33 25.64 -12.11
N ARG A 196 -42.39 24.96 -12.57
CA ARG A 196 -43.35 24.24 -11.71
C ARG A 196 -42.88 22.84 -11.35
N ASP A 197 -41.96 22.29 -12.13
CA ASP A 197 -41.43 20.95 -11.91
C ASP A 197 -40.42 20.98 -10.74
N ASN A 198 -39.85 22.14 -10.42
CA ASN A 198 -39.05 22.38 -9.21
C ASN A 198 -39.78 21.99 -7.90
N TRP A 199 -39.07 21.32 -7.01
CA TRP A 199 -39.49 20.95 -5.66
C TRP A 199 -38.94 21.89 -4.61
N PHE A 200 -37.64 22.14 -4.63
CA PHE A 200 -36.97 22.95 -3.64
C PHE A 200 -35.78 23.68 -4.27
N GLY A 201 -35.07 24.49 -3.48
CA GLY A 201 -33.96 25.24 -4.07
C GLY A 201 -34.39 26.34 -5.05
N ARG A 202 -33.56 26.53 -6.08
CA ARG A 202 -33.81 27.52 -7.15
C ARG A 202 -34.45 26.81 -8.33
N PRO A 203 -35.54 27.32 -8.92
CA PRO A 203 -36.27 26.62 -9.99
C PRO A 203 -35.62 26.80 -11.37
N ARG A 204 -34.31 26.60 -11.46
CA ARG A 204 -33.53 26.83 -12.67
C ARG A 204 -32.43 25.79 -12.80
N ALA A 205 -32.66 24.88 -13.74
CA ALA A 205 -31.70 23.90 -14.19
C ALA A 205 -30.32 24.51 -14.48
N ILE A 206 -29.26 23.88 -13.97
CA ILE A 206 -27.88 24.22 -14.31
C ILE A 206 -27.46 23.57 -15.64
N SER A 207 -26.24 23.87 -16.08
CA SER A 207 -25.76 23.53 -17.43
C SER A 207 -25.90 22.04 -17.73
N LEU A 208 -25.39 21.20 -16.83
CA LEU A 208 -25.47 19.74 -16.90
C LEU A 208 -26.40 19.17 -15.83
N GLU A 209 -27.51 19.85 -15.54
CA GLU A 209 -28.55 19.36 -14.63
C GLU A 209 -28.85 17.87 -14.89
N TYR A 210 -28.86 17.08 -13.82
CA TYR A 210 -28.90 15.62 -13.89
C TYR A 210 -29.74 15.05 -12.76
N CYS A 211 -30.36 13.90 -13.00
CA CYS A 211 -30.95 13.06 -11.97
C CYS A 211 -30.40 11.65 -12.06
N ILE A 212 -30.18 11.02 -10.91
CA ILE A 212 -29.81 9.61 -10.85
C ILE A 212 -30.96 8.73 -11.34
N ALA A 213 -30.65 7.51 -11.75
CA ALA A 213 -31.62 6.51 -12.18
C ALA A 213 -31.26 5.12 -11.63
N PRO A 214 -32.12 4.09 -11.81
CA PRO A 214 -31.79 2.72 -11.45
C PRO A 214 -30.43 2.25 -11.98
N GLY A 215 -29.55 1.81 -11.08
CA GLY A 215 -28.16 1.39 -11.30
C GLY A 215 -27.11 2.46 -10.99
N ASP A 216 -27.50 3.70 -10.72
CA ASP A 216 -26.58 4.71 -10.19
C ASP A 216 -26.30 4.51 -8.70
N SER A 217 -27.08 3.67 -8.00
CA SER A 217 -26.84 3.27 -6.60
C SER A 217 -25.39 2.93 -6.32
N GLY A 218 -24.84 3.54 -5.27
CA GLY A 218 -23.44 3.41 -4.89
C GLY A 218 -22.47 4.30 -5.67
N GLY A 219 -22.96 5.03 -6.68
CA GLY A 219 -22.20 6.02 -7.44
C GLY A 219 -21.77 7.20 -6.57
N GLY A 220 -20.81 7.97 -7.08
CA GLY A 220 -20.18 9.05 -6.31
C GLY A 220 -20.84 10.40 -6.55
N MET A 221 -20.99 11.17 -5.49
CA MET A 221 -21.27 12.61 -5.54
C MET A 221 -20.01 13.35 -5.12
N PHE A 222 -19.49 14.21 -6.00
CA PHE A 222 -18.23 14.94 -5.81
C PHE A 222 -18.48 16.45 -5.66
N LEU A 223 -17.69 17.08 -4.79
CA LEU A 223 -17.63 18.54 -4.63
C LEU A 223 -16.23 19.05 -4.99
N ASP A 224 -16.17 20.24 -5.57
CA ASP A 224 -14.92 20.94 -5.83
C ASP A 224 -14.41 21.61 -4.53
N ASP A 225 -13.35 21.06 -3.96
CA ASP A 225 -12.64 21.63 -2.82
C ASP A 225 -11.27 22.16 -3.26
N GLY A 226 -11.23 23.44 -3.64
CA GLY A 226 -9.99 24.12 -4.01
C GLY A 226 -9.36 23.61 -5.32
N GLY A 227 -10.17 23.13 -6.28
CA GLY A 227 -9.75 22.58 -7.56
C GLY A 227 -9.59 21.05 -7.55
N VAL A 228 -9.90 20.39 -6.44
CA VAL A 228 -9.85 18.94 -6.29
C VAL A 228 -11.27 18.41 -6.12
N GLN A 229 -11.67 17.46 -6.96
CA GLN A 229 -12.96 16.78 -6.82
C GLN A 229 -12.86 15.75 -5.68
N LYS A 230 -13.61 16.00 -4.60
CA LYS A 230 -13.65 15.11 -3.43
C LYS A 230 -15.01 14.45 -3.29
N LEU A 231 -15.00 13.17 -2.99
CA LEU A 231 -16.20 12.35 -2.80
C LEU A 231 -16.92 12.80 -1.52
N ALA A 232 -18.08 13.41 -1.67
CA ALA A 232 -18.89 13.98 -0.59
C ALA A 232 -20.19 13.21 -0.31
N GLY A 233 -20.62 12.35 -1.24
CA GLY A 233 -21.75 11.46 -0.97
C GLY A 233 -21.79 10.22 -1.84
N VAL A 234 -22.67 9.29 -1.44
CA VAL A 234 -22.93 8.03 -2.14
C VAL A 234 -24.39 7.99 -2.58
N VAL A 235 -24.61 7.72 -3.86
CA VAL A 235 -25.95 7.65 -4.45
C VAL A 235 -26.79 6.55 -3.80
N SER A 236 -27.97 6.91 -3.29
CA SER A 236 -28.82 6.00 -2.52
C SER A 236 -30.20 5.80 -3.16
N PHE A 237 -30.96 6.87 -3.42
CA PHE A 237 -32.36 6.71 -3.83
C PHE A 237 -32.95 7.83 -4.68
N ILE A 238 -34.00 7.48 -5.44
CA ILE A 238 -34.86 8.44 -6.14
C ILE A 238 -36.11 8.69 -5.30
N ALA A 239 -36.59 9.92 -5.31
CA ALA A 239 -37.82 10.37 -4.66
C ALA A 239 -38.70 11.12 -5.65
N TRP A 240 -40.02 10.96 -5.55
CA TRP A 240 -40.96 11.61 -6.47
C TRP A 240 -42.18 12.16 -5.75
N ARG A 241 -42.87 13.11 -6.41
CA ARG A 241 -44.15 13.68 -5.94
C ARG A 241 -45.35 13.24 -6.76
N ASP A 242 -45.10 12.77 -7.96
CA ASP A 242 -46.12 12.35 -8.89
C ASP A 242 -46.45 10.86 -8.62
N SER A 243 -46.86 10.08 -9.63
CA SER A 243 -47.18 8.66 -9.43
C SER A 243 -46.04 7.68 -9.74
N GLU A 244 -44.92 8.13 -10.30
CA GLU A 244 -43.88 7.24 -10.84
C GLU A 244 -42.47 7.79 -10.60
N GLY A 245 -41.59 7.00 -9.98
CA GLY A 245 -40.19 7.38 -9.78
C GLY A 245 -39.32 6.98 -10.98
N ASP A 246 -39.54 7.60 -12.13
CA ASP A 246 -38.84 7.29 -13.38
C ASP A 246 -37.65 8.23 -13.68
N SER A 247 -37.33 9.14 -12.74
CA SER A 247 -36.22 10.10 -12.87
C SER A 247 -36.47 11.16 -13.94
N ASP A 248 -37.71 11.55 -14.18
CA ASP A 248 -38.06 12.68 -15.04
C ASP A 248 -37.97 14.04 -14.30
N TYR A 249 -38.30 15.14 -14.99
CA TYR A 249 -38.24 16.46 -14.37
C TYR A 249 -39.25 16.61 -13.22
N GLY A 250 -38.73 17.05 -12.08
CA GLY A 250 -39.48 17.31 -10.86
C GLY A 250 -39.47 16.17 -9.84
N ASP A 251 -38.88 15.04 -10.21
CA ASP A 251 -38.33 14.07 -9.28
C ASP A 251 -37.15 14.67 -8.50
N ALA A 252 -36.82 14.01 -7.40
CA ALA A 252 -35.70 14.31 -6.54
C ALA A 252 -34.84 13.07 -6.32
N MET A 253 -33.68 13.29 -5.72
CA MET A 253 -32.72 12.25 -5.41
C MET A 253 -32.10 12.46 -4.05
N GLY A 254 -31.61 11.35 -3.47
CA GLY A 254 -30.93 11.30 -2.20
C GLY A 254 -29.56 10.65 -2.30
N VAL A 255 -28.58 11.28 -1.66
CA VAL A 255 -27.25 10.70 -1.40
C VAL A 255 -26.99 10.65 0.10
N VAL A 256 -26.24 9.64 0.55
CA VAL A 256 -25.73 9.58 1.93
C VAL A 256 -24.46 10.43 2.02
N ARG A 257 -24.39 11.31 3.02
CA ARG A 257 -23.28 12.26 3.25
C ARG A 257 -22.05 11.58 3.81
N ILE A 258 -20.91 11.69 3.14
CA ILE A 258 -19.64 11.14 3.65
C ILE A 258 -19.16 11.84 4.90
N SER A 259 -19.34 13.16 5.00
CA SER A 259 -18.94 13.97 6.16
C SER A 259 -19.55 13.50 7.49
N ARG A 260 -20.71 12.83 7.44
CA ARG A 260 -21.42 12.27 8.60
C ARG A 260 -21.00 10.86 8.98
N HIS A 261 -20.23 10.18 8.12
CA HIS A 261 -19.76 8.80 8.33
C HIS A 261 -18.23 8.67 8.33
N LEU A 262 -17.49 9.77 8.47
CA LEU A 262 -16.02 9.75 8.47
C LEU A 262 -15.44 8.80 9.53
N ASP A 263 -16.00 8.75 10.74
CA ASP A 263 -15.53 7.84 11.79
C ASP A 263 -15.66 6.36 11.40
N TRP A 264 -16.79 5.99 10.78
CA TRP A 264 -17.01 4.62 10.30
C TRP A 264 -16.10 4.30 9.11
N LEU A 265 -16.00 5.22 8.14
CA LEU A 265 -15.15 5.06 6.96
C LEU A 265 -13.68 4.95 7.34
N THR A 266 -13.17 5.87 8.17
CA THR A 266 -11.77 5.85 8.62
C THR A 266 -11.47 4.58 9.42
N THR A 267 -12.38 4.12 10.28
CA THR A 267 -12.23 2.84 10.99
C THR A 267 -12.20 1.64 10.04
N GLY A 268 -13.08 1.60 9.04
CA GLY A 268 -13.13 0.51 8.06
C GLY A 268 -11.89 0.48 7.15
N LEU A 269 -11.46 1.64 6.66
CA LEU A 269 -10.29 1.78 5.78
C LEU A 269 -8.95 1.61 6.52
N SER A 270 -8.91 1.82 7.83
CA SER A 270 -7.74 1.56 8.67
C SER A 270 -7.70 0.14 9.25
N ALA A 271 -8.69 -0.71 8.94
CA ALA A 271 -8.72 -2.09 9.38
C ALA A 271 -7.53 -2.86 8.77
N ALA A 272 -6.64 -3.32 9.65
CA ALA A 272 -5.49 -4.12 9.28
C ALA A 272 -5.76 -5.59 9.57
N TYR A 273 -5.29 -6.45 8.67
CA TYR A 273 -5.44 -7.89 8.77
C TYR A 273 -4.09 -8.58 8.65
N THR A 274 -4.02 -9.84 9.08
CA THR A 274 -2.87 -10.71 8.78
C THR A 274 -3.23 -11.57 7.59
N MET A 275 -2.58 -11.33 6.45
CA MET A 275 -2.68 -12.17 5.26
C MET A 275 -1.59 -13.24 5.31
N THR A 276 -2.02 -14.50 5.36
CA THR A 276 -1.11 -15.65 5.42
C THR A 276 -0.93 -16.24 4.03
N TRP A 277 0.31 -16.41 3.62
CA TRP A 277 0.66 -17.08 2.38
C TRP A 277 0.31 -18.57 2.45
N VAL A 278 -0.39 -19.07 1.44
CA VAL A 278 -0.82 -20.49 1.34
C VAL A 278 -0.37 -21.16 0.04
N GLY A 279 0.24 -20.40 -0.88
CA GLY A 279 0.79 -20.93 -2.12
C GLY A 279 2.06 -21.75 -1.87
N VAL A 280 2.39 -22.68 -2.79
CA VAL A 280 3.76 -23.21 -2.84
C VAL A 280 4.67 -22.10 -3.36
N SER A 281 4.43 -21.63 -4.58
CA SER A 281 5.08 -20.47 -5.20
C SER A 281 4.07 -19.75 -6.10
N GLY A 282 4.26 -18.46 -6.35
CA GLY A 282 3.34 -17.68 -7.19
C GLY A 282 3.50 -16.18 -7.10
N GLY A 283 2.60 -15.44 -7.74
CA GLY A 283 2.58 -13.98 -7.70
C GLY A 283 2.08 -13.43 -6.37
N PHE A 284 2.72 -12.36 -5.88
CA PHE A 284 2.23 -11.61 -4.72
C PHE A 284 0.83 -11.03 -4.98
N ASN A 285 0.56 -10.59 -6.22
CA ASN A 285 -0.71 -9.99 -6.65
C ASN A 285 -1.81 -11.00 -7.01
N ILE A 286 -1.69 -12.26 -6.57
CA ILE A 286 -2.67 -13.32 -6.84
C ILE A 286 -3.41 -13.67 -5.55
N ALA A 287 -4.72 -13.43 -5.52
CA ALA A 287 -5.54 -13.58 -4.32
C ALA A 287 -5.49 -14.99 -3.73
N GLU A 288 -5.46 -16.04 -4.56
CA GLU A 288 -5.46 -17.44 -4.12
C GLU A 288 -4.22 -17.83 -3.33
N ASN A 289 -3.14 -17.06 -3.42
CA ASN A 289 -1.93 -17.29 -2.63
C ASN A 289 -2.06 -16.75 -1.20
N TRP A 290 -3.12 -16.02 -0.88
CA TRP A 290 -3.29 -15.32 0.40
C TRP A 290 -4.60 -15.68 1.07
N GLN A 291 -4.55 -15.91 2.38
CA GLN A 291 -5.72 -16.20 3.20
C GLN A 291 -5.75 -15.37 4.47
N THR A 292 -6.96 -14.96 4.85
CA THR A 292 -7.28 -14.43 6.18
C THR A 292 -8.59 -15.03 6.69
N THR A 293 -8.96 -14.70 7.93
CA THR A 293 -10.28 -14.99 8.48
C THR A 293 -11.07 -13.70 8.63
N PHE A 294 -12.23 -13.63 8.00
CA PHE A 294 -13.18 -12.53 8.13
C PHE A 294 -14.57 -13.08 8.45
N GLY A 295 -15.25 -12.53 9.45
CA GLY A 295 -16.58 -13.03 9.86
C GLY A 295 -16.61 -14.52 10.25
N GLY A 296 -15.47 -15.09 10.66
CA GLY A 296 -15.33 -16.53 10.94
C GLY A 296 -15.22 -17.43 9.70
N GLN A 297 -15.10 -16.86 8.50
CA GLN A 297 -14.88 -17.57 7.24
C GLN A 297 -13.45 -17.33 6.73
N THR A 298 -12.88 -18.33 6.07
CA THR A 298 -11.64 -18.15 5.31
C THR A 298 -11.95 -17.44 4.00
N VAL A 299 -11.22 -16.36 3.74
CA VAL A 299 -11.35 -15.56 2.51
C VAL A 299 -9.98 -15.32 1.91
N ASN A 300 -9.95 -15.14 0.59
CA ASN A 300 -8.74 -14.88 -0.18
C ASN A 300 -8.71 -13.42 -0.61
N SER A 301 -7.59 -12.73 -0.41
CA SER A 301 -7.38 -11.35 -0.85
C SER A 301 -5.90 -11.00 -0.78
N VAL A 302 -5.42 -10.25 -1.76
CA VAL A 302 -4.05 -9.70 -1.79
C VAL A 302 -3.88 -8.73 -0.61
N PRO A 303 -2.75 -8.80 0.14
CA PRO A 303 -2.46 -7.89 1.23
C PRO A 303 -2.38 -6.44 0.76
N GLY A 304 -3.14 -5.55 1.41
CA GLY A 304 -3.05 -4.11 1.20
C GLY A 304 -2.00 -3.45 2.08
N SER A 305 -1.77 -2.16 1.86
CA SER A 305 -0.70 -1.37 2.50
C SER A 305 -0.70 -1.37 4.03
N LEU A 306 -1.85 -1.59 4.67
CA LEU A 306 -1.98 -1.65 6.12
C LEU A 306 -1.84 -3.07 6.70
N ASP A 307 -1.85 -4.10 5.87
CA ASP A 307 -1.85 -5.48 6.33
C ASP A 307 -0.48 -5.97 6.77
N THR A 308 -0.51 -7.03 7.58
CA THR A 308 0.66 -7.86 7.87
C THR A 308 0.71 -9.03 6.89
N VAL A 309 1.84 -9.20 6.23
CA VAL A 309 2.19 -10.36 5.43
C VAL A 309 2.82 -11.43 6.30
N ARG A 310 2.29 -12.65 6.26
CA ARG A 310 2.75 -13.78 7.09
C ARG A 310 3.07 -15.01 6.24
N PHE A 311 4.22 -15.61 6.47
CA PHE A 311 4.57 -16.95 5.98
C PHE A 311 4.66 -17.90 7.18
N ASP A 312 3.84 -18.96 7.17
CA ASP A 312 3.69 -19.89 8.31
C ASP A 312 3.59 -21.35 7.86
N ALA A 313 4.00 -21.62 6.63
CA ALA A 313 4.07 -22.96 6.06
C ALA A 313 5.52 -23.39 5.92
N ILE A 314 5.80 -24.67 6.19
CA ILE A 314 7.12 -25.26 5.93
C ILE A 314 7.30 -25.52 4.42
N GLY A 315 8.55 -25.56 3.99
CA GLY A 315 8.92 -25.79 2.59
C GLY A 315 9.41 -24.52 1.92
N SER A 316 9.71 -24.62 0.62
CA SER A 316 10.23 -23.50 -0.15
C SER A 316 9.09 -22.73 -0.83
N HIS A 317 9.16 -21.42 -0.72
CA HIS A 317 8.23 -20.47 -1.32
C HIS A 317 8.95 -19.48 -2.20
N VAL A 318 8.63 -19.45 -3.49
CA VAL A 318 9.13 -18.43 -4.42
C VAL A 318 8.00 -17.48 -4.77
N VAL A 319 8.16 -16.22 -4.37
CA VAL A 319 7.18 -15.15 -4.58
C VAL A 319 7.68 -14.27 -5.70
N THR A 320 6.91 -14.19 -6.79
CA THR A 320 7.18 -13.27 -7.89
C THR A 320 6.45 -11.95 -7.68
N TRP A 321 7.12 -10.84 -7.97
CA TRP A 321 6.57 -9.50 -7.74
C TRP A 321 5.79 -8.96 -8.96
N PRO A 322 4.73 -8.17 -8.76
CA PRO A 322 4.11 -7.44 -9.85
C PRO A 322 5.03 -6.34 -10.38
N ALA A 323 4.69 -5.79 -11.55
CA ALA A 323 5.39 -4.64 -12.13
C ALA A 323 5.00 -3.30 -11.45
N ALA A 324 4.96 -3.28 -10.12
CA ALA A 324 4.61 -2.13 -9.31
C ALA A 324 5.31 -2.19 -7.94
N ASP A 325 5.53 -1.02 -7.34
CA ASP A 325 5.91 -0.94 -5.93
C ASP A 325 4.74 -1.39 -5.06
N LEU A 326 5.05 -2.05 -3.95
CA LEU A 326 4.04 -2.48 -2.97
C LEU A 326 4.45 -2.03 -1.58
N ALA A 327 3.45 -1.86 -0.72
CA ALA A 327 3.64 -1.59 0.68
C ALA A 327 2.83 -2.56 1.53
N ASN A 328 3.32 -2.84 2.74
CA ASN A 328 2.58 -3.48 3.83
C ASN A 328 3.06 -2.90 5.15
N THR A 329 2.33 -3.10 6.25
CA THR A 329 2.81 -2.67 7.57
C THR A 329 3.98 -3.55 8.02
N ARG A 330 3.89 -4.86 7.75
CA ARG A 330 4.80 -5.85 8.33
C ARG A 330 4.97 -7.09 7.46
N LEU A 331 6.18 -7.63 7.40
CA LEU A 331 6.50 -8.98 6.93
C LEU A 331 6.94 -9.85 8.11
N SER A 332 6.29 -11.01 8.26
CA SER A 332 6.66 -12.02 9.24
C SER A 332 6.90 -13.37 8.59
N ILE A 333 8.11 -13.91 8.77
CA ILE A 333 8.46 -15.29 8.38
C ILE A 333 8.51 -16.15 9.63
N VAL A 334 7.48 -16.96 9.83
CA VAL A 334 7.35 -17.88 10.98
C VAL A 334 7.84 -19.28 10.62
N ALA A 335 7.60 -19.70 9.38
CA ALA A 335 8.06 -20.98 8.85
C ALA A 335 8.39 -20.85 7.35
N GLY A 336 9.23 -21.78 6.87
CA GLY A 336 9.54 -21.94 5.46
C GLY A 336 10.75 -21.16 4.96
N ASP A 337 11.17 -21.51 3.75
CA ASP A 337 12.26 -20.89 3.00
C ASP A 337 11.66 -19.97 1.93
N VAL A 338 11.56 -18.68 2.22
CA VAL A 338 10.90 -17.70 1.37
C VAL A 338 11.90 -16.95 0.51
N THR A 339 11.67 -16.91 -0.80
CA THR A 339 12.41 -16.08 -1.76
C THR A 339 11.47 -15.03 -2.32
N LEU A 340 11.79 -13.75 -2.13
CA LEU A 340 11.13 -12.61 -2.74
C LEU A 340 12.01 -12.08 -3.87
N ASP A 341 11.58 -12.29 -5.12
CA ASP A 341 12.21 -11.68 -6.29
C ASP A 341 11.42 -10.42 -6.67
N LEU A 342 11.92 -9.26 -6.23
CA LEU A 342 11.22 -7.97 -6.32
C LEU A 342 11.16 -7.41 -7.75
N SER A 343 11.80 -8.07 -8.73
CA SER A 343 11.72 -7.71 -10.16
C SER A 343 12.04 -6.23 -10.47
N GLY A 344 12.96 -5.64 -9.72
CA GLY A 344 13.40 -4.25 -9.83
C GLY A 344 12.57 -3.24 -9.04
N GLN A 345 11.49 -3.68 -8.38
CA GLN A 345 10.57 -2.81 -7.65
C GLN A 345 10.95 -2.63 -6.17
N THR A 346 10.23 -1.73 -5.51
CA THR A 346 10.33 -1.48 -4.08
C THR A 346 9.23 -2.22 -3.32
N TYR A 347 9.63 -2.90 -2.25
CA TYR A 347 8.73 -3.40 -1.22
C TYR A 347 8.93 -2.60 0.07
N ALA A 348 7.94 -1.79 0.45
CA ALA A 348 7.97 -0.97 1.64
C ALA A 348 7.24 -1.62 2.82
N LEU A 349 7.95 -1.83 3.92
CA LEU A 349 7.41 -2.28 5.21
C LEU A 349 7.40 -1.11 6.19
N THR A 350 6.21 -0.57 6.46
CA THR A 350 6.04 0.77 7.06
C THR A 350 5.89 0.78 8.58
N GLY A 351 5.69 -0.37 9.22
CA GLY A 351 5.45 -0.49 10.66
C GLY A 351 6.63 -0.03 11.52
N THR A 352 6.45 1.00 12.34
CA THR A 352 7.52 1.62 13.15
C THR A 352 7.68 1.05 14.56
N GLY A 353 6.84 0.10 14.96
CA GLY A 353 6.84 -0.42 16.34
C GLY A 353 8.03 -1.34 16.63
N LEU A 354 8.69 -1.18 17.78
CA LEU A 354 9.73 -2.12 18.23
C LEU A 354 9.16 -3.44 18.78
N SER A 355 7.95 -3.41 19.34
CA SER A 355 7.25 -4.63 19.78
C SER A 355 6.68 -5.45 18.63
N GLN A 356 6.51 -4.83 17.46
CA GLN A 356 6.08 -5.45 16.21
C GLN A 356 6.86 -4.81 15.06
N PRO A 357 8.13 -5.20 14.87
CA PRO A 357 8.98 -4.62 13.83
C PRO A 357 8.36 -4.85 12.44
N SER A 358 8.63 -3.92 11.53
CA SER A 358 8.23 -4.02 10.13
C SER A 358 8.73 -5.31 9.44
N LEU A 359 9.86 -5.85 9.88
CA LEU A 359 10.38 -7.15 9.41
C LEU A 359 10.72 -8.05 10.59
N VAL A 360 10.25 -9.29 10.56
CA VAL A 360 10.73 -10.36 11.44
C VAL A 360 10.96 -11.66 10.68
N VAL A 361 12.07 -12.33 11.00
CA VAL A 361 12.37 -13.69 10.54
C VAL A 361 12.61 -14.57 11.75
N GLY A 362 11.80 -15.62 11.92
CA GLY A 362 11.89 -16.57 13.04
C GLY A 362 11.21 -16.12 14.31
N GLU A 363 10.00 -15.53 14.24
CA GLU A 363 9.16 -15.37 15.42
C GLU A 363 8.64 -16.73 15.94
N ALA A 364 8.28 -16.78 17.22
CA ALA A 364 7.76 -17.95 17.94
C ALA A 364 8.77 -19.09 18.21
N GLY A 365 10.07 -18.85 18.11
CA GLY A 365 11.11 -19.80 18.53
C GLY A 365 11.22 -21.07 17.68
N GLN A 366 10.69 -21.03 16.46
CA GLN A 366 10.77 -22.12 15.47
C GLN A 366 12.11 -22.06 14.73
N SER A 367 12.62 -23.18 14.21
CA SER A 367 13.89 -23.25 13.47
C SER A 367 13.72 -23.61 11.99
N GLY A 368 14.70 -23.22 11.17
CA GLY A 368 14.77 -23.58 9.75
C GLY A 368 14.03 -22.61 8.83
N GLN A 369 13.84 -21.36 9.23
CA GLN A 369 13.30 -20.31 8.38
C GLN A 369 14.41 -19.63 7.58
N ALA A 370 14.11 -19.35 6.32
CA ALA A 370 14.96 -18.53 5.48
C ALA A 370 14.15 -17.42 4.81
N LEU A 371 14.76 -16.25 4.66
CA LEU A 371 14.29 -15.18 3.78
C LEU A 371 15.39 -14.81 2.81
N THR A 372 15.11 -14.87 1.51
CA THR A 372 16.02 -14.40 0.45
C THR A 372 15.36 -13.26 -0.31
N ILE A 373 16.04 -12.12 -0.44
CA ILE A 373 15.59 -10.98 -1.22
C ILE A 373 16.46 -10.85 -2.47
N LEU A 374 15.85 -10.73 -3.64
CA LEU A 374 16.51 -10.61 -4.94
C LEU A 374 15.93 -9.44 -5.74
N ASN A 375 16.76 -8.86 -6.62
CA ASN A 375 16.39 -7.93 -7.69
C ASN A 375 15.40 -6.82 -7.28
N GLY A 376 15.83 -5.77 -6.58
CA GLY A 376 14.95 -4.65 -6.20
C GLY A 376 15.25 -4.12 -4.80
N THR A 377 14.34 -3.34 -4.23
CA THR A 377 14.57 -2.67 -2.94
C THR A 377 13.60 -3.13 -1.86
N LEU A 378 14.12 -3.71 -0.78
CA LEU A 378 13.35 -3.88 0.45
C LEU A 378 13.55 -2.62 1.32
N SER A 379 12.49 -1.95 1.71
CA SER A 379 12.54 -0.83 2.67
C SER A 379 11.84 -1.22 3.96
N THR A 380 12.50 -1.09 5.10
CA THR A 380 11.96 -1.44 6.42
C THR A 380 12.14 -0.31 7.40
N GLN A 381 11.43 -0.37 8.52
CA GLN A 381 11.76 0.40 9.73
C GLN A 381 12.73 -0.46 10.57
N HIS A 382 12.25 -1.01 11.69
CA HIS A 382 13.00 -1.97 12.50
C HIS A 382 12.88 -3.39 11.96
N ALA A 383 13.96 -4.17 12.13
CA ALA A 383 13.99 -5.58 11.71
C ALA A 383 14.65 -6.49 12.75
N PHE A 384 13.99 -7.60 13.08
CA PHE A 384 14.51 -8.62 14.00
C PHE A 384 14.72 -9.95 13.29
N LEU A 385 15.92 -10.51 13.38
CA LEU A 385 16.25 -11.84 12.87
C LEU A 385 16.55 -12.76 14.05
N GLY A 386 15.78 -13.83 14.19
CA GLY A 386 15.85 -14.75 15.33
C GLY A 386 15.59 -14.09 16.69
N PRO A 387 14.50 -13.32 16.87
CA PRO A 387 14.22 -12.60 18.12
C PRO A 387 14.02 -13.53 19.32
N ASP A 388 13.48 -14.72 19.09
CA ASP A 388 13.06 -15.64 20.15
C ASP A 388 14.10 -16.72 20.41
N VAL A 389 14.23 -17.13 21.68
CA VAL A 389 15.08 -18.27 22.06
C VAL A 389 14.56 -19.53 21.38
N GLY A 390 15.47 -20.26 20.71
CA GLY A 390 15.14 -21.47 19.96
C GLY A 390 15.02 -21.24 18.45
N SER A 391 14.91 -19.98 18.01
CA SER A 391 14.97 -19.65 16.58
C SER A 391 16.33 -20.00 16.00
N ASP A 392 16.34 -20.48 14.75
CA ASP A 392 17.54 -20.72 13.97
C ASP A 392 17.23 -20.34 12.51
N VAL A 393 17.62 -19.12 12.15
CA VAL A 393 17.18 -18.48 10.90
C VAL A 393 18.33 -18.01 10.03
N SER A 394 18.03 -17.87 8.74
CA SER A 394 18.88 -17.17 7.79
C SER A 394 18.09 -16.09 7.05
N MET A 395 18.75 -14.97 6.77
CA MET A 395 18.27 -13.97 5.83
C MET A 395 19.40 -13.64 4.87
N THR A 396 19.12 -13.68 3.57
CA THR A 396 20.06 -13.33 2.52
C THR A 396 19.52 -12.12 1.76
N VAL A 397 20.30 -11.03 1.72
CA VAL A 397 20.13 -9.97 0.73
C VAL A 397 21.08 -10.32 -0.41
N GLY A 398 20.51 -10.81 -1.51
CA GLY A 398 21.26 -11.37 -2.63
C GLY A 398 21.50 -10.38 -3.76
N ALA A 399 22.24 -10.84 -4.77
CA ALA A 399 22.67 -10.01 -5.89
C ALA A 399 21.53 -9.21 -6.53
N GLY A 400 21.80 -7.93 -6.81
CA GLY A 400 20.82 -7.02 -7.41
C GLY A 400 19.73 -6.53 -6.46
N ALA A 401 19.77 -6.90 -5.18
CA ALA A 401 18.90 -6.35 -4.15
C ALA A 401 19.59 -5.25 -3.33
N THR A 402 18.78 -4.32 -2.83
CA THR A 402 19.14 -3.34 -1.81
C THR A 402 18.18 -3.47 -0.64
N TRP A 403 18.69 -3.45 0.59
CA TRP A 403 17.86 -3.36 1.79
C TRP A 403 18.10 -2.04 2.52
N ASN A 404 17.09 -1.18 2.58
CA ASN A 404 17.11 0.08 3.31
C ASN A 404 16.31 -0.04 4.61
N ALA A 405 16.99 -0.12 5.75
CA ALA A 405 16.36 -0.05 7.08
C ALA A 405 16.42 1.38 7.62
N GLY A 406 15.26 2.04 7.71
CA GLY A 406 15.11 3.35 8.34
C GLY A 406 15.24 3.33 9.86
N GLY A 407 15.15 2.14 10.48
CA GLY A 407 15.38 1.92 11.91
C GLY A 407 16.59 1.02 12.18
N SER A 408 16.67 0.51 13.40
CA SER A 408 17.70 -0.45 13.82
C SER A 408 17.40 -1.89 13.39
N VAL A 409 18.47 -2.66 13.18
CA VAL A 409 18.43 -4.08 12.81
C VAL A 409 19.10 -4.91 13.90
N TYR A 410 18.47 -6.02 14.28
CA TYR A 410 18.94 -6.90 15.35
C TYR A 410 19.06 -8.34 14.86
N VAL A 411 20.27 -8.89 14.95
CA VAL A 411 20.60 -10.25 14.48
C VAL A 411 20.87 -11.15 15.68
N GLY A 412 20.05 -12.18 15.84
CA GLY A 412 20.08 -13.14 16.94
C GLY A 412 19.44 -12.60 18.21
N GLY A 413 18.44 -11.72 18.10
CA GLY A 413 17.75 -11.13 19.25
C GLY A 413 16.84 -9.94 18.90
N THR A 414 16.51 -9.17 19.92
CA THR A 414 15.64 -7.99 19.87
C THR A 414 16.42 -6.71 20.20
N ASP A 415 15.70 -5.60 20.38
CA ASP A 415 16.23 -4.31 20.84
C ASP A 415 16.76 -4.31 22.28
N GLY A 416 16.32 -5.27 23.10
CA GLY A 416 16.69 -5.32 24.52
C GLY A 416 17.51 -6.54 24.95
N SER A 417 17.55 -7.62 24.15
CA SER A 417 18.13 -8.88 24.59
C SER A 417 18.53 -9.82 23.45
N SER A 418 19.50 -10.69 23.72
CA SER A 418 19.81 -11.84 22.86
C SER A 418 18.62 -12.82 22.79
N GLY A 419 18.37 -13.35 21.60
CA GLY A 419 17.34 -14.33 21.29
C GLY A 419 17.94 -15.66 20.82
N GLY A 420 17.53 -16.09 19.62
CA GLY A 420 17.98 -17.33 18.99
C GLY A 420 19.24 -17.17 18.14
N THR A 421 19.48 -18.18 17.30
CA THR A 421 20.51 -18.14 16.26
C THR A 421 19.96 -17.44 15.03
N ALA A 422 20.73 -16.53 14.45
CA ALA A 422 20.37 -15.89 13.18
C ALA A 422 21.62 -15.59 12.36
N ARG A 423 21.50 -15.75 11.04
CA ARG A 423 22.53 -15.37 10.09
C ARG A 423 21.98 -14.36 9.08
N LEU A 424 22.56 -13.17 9.04
CA LEU A 424 22.34 -12.19 7.98
C LEU A 424 23.49 -12.31 6.97
N ILE A 425 23.16 -12.64 5.73
CA ILE A 425 24.10 -12.78 4.62
C ILE A 425 23.88 -11.62 3.66
N VAL A 426 24.94 -10.89 3.33
CA VAL A 426 24.92 -9.82 2.33
C VAL A 426 25.79 -10.26 1.15
N ASP A 427 25.13 -10.75 0.09
CA ASP A 427 25.76 -11.46 -1.03
C ASP A 427 25.65 -10.62 -2.32
N ASP A 428 26.76 -10.02 -2.75
CA ASP A 428 26.83 -9.10 -3.90
C ASP A 428 25.71 -8.02 -3.88
N ALA A 429 25.40 -7.52 -2.69
CA ALA A 429 24.26 -6.64 -2.40
C ALA A 429 24.63 -5.48 -1.47
N GLU A 430 23.69 -4.55 -1.30
CA GLU A 430 23.83 -3.37 -0.42
C GLU A 430 22.77 -3.37 0.68
N VAL A 431 23.19 -3.14 1.92
CA VAL A 431 22.31 -2.98 3.09
C VAL A 431 22.63 -1.66 3.77
N ASN A 432 21.65 -0.77 3.80
CA ASN A 432 21.74 0.57 4.38
C ASN A 432 20.90 0.64 5.65
N ILE A 433 21.51 0.96 6.78
CA ILE A 433 20.85 0.97 8.10
C ILE A 433 21.04 2.35 8.73
N ALA A 434 19.94 3.11 8.82
CA ALA A 434 19.95 4.42 9.45
C ALA A 434 20.10 4.35 10.98
N GLY A 435 19.61 3.27 11.59
CA GLY A 435 19.75 2.99 13.01
C GLY A 435 21.06 2.27 13.38
N GLU A 436 21.01 1.53 14.48
CA GLU A 436 22.09 0.65 14.91
C GLU A 436 21.89 -0.76 14.32
N LEU A 437 22.98 -1.41 13.93
CA LEU A 437 23.01 -2.84 13.66
C LEU A 437 23.62 -3.55 14.87
N VAL A 438 22.84 -4.38 15.57
CA VAL A 438 23.32 -5.17 16.71
C VAL A 438 23.38 -6.65 16.34
N VAL A 439 24.54 -7.26 16.56
CA VAL A 439 24.75 -8.70 16.38
C VAL A 439 24.96 -9.35 17.75
N TRP A 440 23.94 -10.04 18.23
CA TRP A 440 23.93 -10.73 19.52
C TRP A 440 24.72 -12.04 19.49
N SER A 441 24.88 -12.72 20.63
CA SER A 441 25.68 -13.95 20.75
C SER A 441 25.28 -15.11 19.84
N GLY A 442 24.01 -15.20 19.43
CA GLY A 442 23.54 -16.17 18.43
C GLY A 442 23.58 -15.64 16.99
N GLY A 443 23.94 -14.37 16.81
CA GLY A 443 23.93 -13.66 15.55
C GLY A 443 25.24 -13.81 14.77
N VAL A 444 25.11 -13.92 13.45
CA VAL A 444 26.21 -13.85 12.49
C VAL A 444 25.84 -12.84 11.41
N LEU A 445 26.71 -11.86 11.19
CA LEU A 445 26.74 -11.03 9.99
C LEU A 445 27.81 -11.60 9.05
N GLU A 446 27.39 -12.06 7.87
CA GLU A 446 28.25 -12.66 6.86
C GLU A 446 28.24 -11.79 5.60
N LEU A 447 29.41 -11.30 5.20
CA LEU A 447 29.59 -10.52 3.98
C LEU A 447 30.14 -11.43 2.87
N ALA A 448 29.44 -11.54 1.76
CA ALA A 448 29.86 -12.24 0.56
C ALA A 448 29.92 -11.22 -0.58
N ASN A 449 30.98 -10.43 -0.58
CA ASN A 449 31.24 -9.26 -1.44
C ASN A 449 30.22 -8.10 -1.30
N GLY A 450 29.29 -8.21 -0.34
CA GLY A 450 28.30 -7.18 -0.05
C GLY A 450 28.85 -5.97 0.72
N ILE A 451 28.03 -4.93 0.75
CA ILE A 451 28.26 -3.67 1.47
C ILE A 451 27.19 -3.51 2.55
N VAL A 452 27.62 -3.18 3.76
CA VAL A 452 26.74 -2.70 4.84
C VAL A 452 27.12 -1.27 5.17
N ASP A 453 26.24 -0.31 4.93
CA ASP A 453 26.37 1.08 5.36
C ASP A 453 25.52 1.31 6.62
N VAL A 454 26.16 1.71 7.71
CA VAL A 454 25.52 1.86 9.03
C VAL A 454 26.23 2.92 9.85
N SER A 455 25.50 3.59 10.76
CA SER A 455 26.16 4.50 11.72
C SER A 455 27.01 3.71 12.73
N TYR A 456 26.40 2.70 13.35
CA TYR A 456 27.02 1.84 14.35
C TYR A 456 26.71 0.37 14.11
N LEU A 457 27.74 -0.45 13.95
CA LEU A 457 27.69 -1.91 14.06
C LEU A 457 28.19 -2.33 15.45
N THR A 458 27.30 -2.86 16.27
CA THR A 458 27.62 -3.37 17.61
C THR A 458 27.66 -4.89 17.63
N LEU A 459 28.83 -5.47 17.93
CA LEU A 459 28.97 -6.89 18.27
C LEU A 459 28.77 -7.06 19.78
N ALA A 460 27.63 -7.64 20.16
CA ALA A 460 27.22 -7.94 21.53
C ALA A 460 27.26 -9.46 21.80
N GLY A 461 28.41 -10.07 21.49
CA GLY A 461 28.69 -11.50 21.56
C GLY A 461 28.69 -12.18 20.19
N GLY A 462 28.21 -11.51 19.15
CA GLY A 462 28.03 -12.07 17.81
C GLY A 462 29.28 -12.16 16.97
N THR A 463 29.10 -12.62 15.72
CA THR A 463 30.20 -12.79 14.75
C THR A 463 30.00 -11.90 13.53
N LEU A 464 31.06 -11.19 13.13
CA LEU A 464 31.21 -10.62 11.79
C LEU A 464 32.17 -11.51 10.99
N SER A 465 31.79 -11.93 9.79
CA SER A 465 32.61 -12.81 8.96
C SER A 465 32.47 -12.55 7.46
N GLY A 466 33.33 -13.21 6.67
CA GLY A 466 33.29 -13.17 5.21
C GLY A 466 34.24 -12.15 4.58
N THR A 467 33.97 -11.80 3.32
CA THR A 467 34.76 -10.88 2.49
C THR A 467 33.82 -9.80 1.95
N GLY A 468 33.83 -8.58 2.49
CA GLY A 468 32.99 -7.48 2.03
C GLY A 468 33.30 -6.19 2.77
N THR A 469 32.41 -5.20 2.68
CA THR A 469 32.67 -3.86 3.24
C THR A 469 31.63 -3.50 4.30
N VAL A 470 32.10 -2.99 5.44
CA VAL A 470 31.26 -2.24 6.39
C VAL A 470 31.69 -0.78 6.35
N ILE A 471 30.75 0.11 6.06
CA ILE A 471 30.91 1.56 6.11
C ILE A 471 30.21 2.00 7.39
N GLY A 472 30.97 2.50 8.37
CA GLY A 472 30.43 2.83 9.69
C GLY A 472 31.38 2.56 10.85
N ASP A 473 30.97 2.98 12.05
CA ASP A 473 31.71 2.66 13.27
C ASP A 473 31.42 1.22 13.70
N VAL A 474 32.47 0.44 13.99
CA VAL A 474 32.35 -0.93 14.52
C VAL A 474 32.72 -0.98 15.99
N VAL A 475 31.73 -1.29 16.83
CA VAL A 475 31.87 -1.41 18.29
C VAL A 475 31.82 -2.87 18.69
N VAL A 476 32.88 -3.37 19.34
CA VAL A 476 32.94 -4.75 19.83
C VAL A 476 32.86 -4.76 21.35
N ILE A 477 31.68 -5.06 21.89
CA ILE A 477 31.47 -5.26 23.34
C ILE A 477 31.93 -6.67 23.72
N ALA A 478 31.53 -7.66 22.92
CA ALA A 478 31.95 -9.05 22.96
C ALA A 478 31.74 -9.66 21.56
N GLY A 479 32.47 -10.71 21.18
CA GLY A 479 32.25 -11.37 19.89
C GLY A 479 33.52 -11.57 19.08
N VAL A 480 33.34 -11.94 17.82
CA VAL A 480 34.43 -12.35 16.92
C VAL A 480 34.33 -11.61 15.59
N ILE A 481 35.45 -11.05 15.14
CA ILE A 481 35.64 -10.66 13.74
C ILE A 481 36.49 -11.77 13.12
N SER A 482 35.86 -12.59 12.28
CA SER A 482 36.48 -13.74 11.62
C SER A 482 36.57 -13.47 10.12
N PRO A 483 37.65 -12.85 9.63
CA PRO A 483 37.87 -12.71 8.19
C PRO A 483 37.67 -14.03 7.45
N GLY A 484 36.89 -14.00 6.37
CA GLY A 484 37.09 -14.97 5.30
C GLY A 484 38.55 -14.87 4.84
N GLY A 485 39.19 -16.01 4.56
CA GLY A 485 40.60 -16.05 4.16
C GLY A 485 40.90 -14.99 3.10
N ASP A 486 41.91 -14.15 3.38
CA ASP A 486 42.33 -12.94 2.64
C ASP A 486 41.79 -11.60 3.16
N PHE A 487 42.07 -11.26 4.43
CA PHE A 487 42.50 -9.87 4.70
C PHE A 487 43.90 -9.70 4.08
N GLY A 488 43.94 -9.39 2.78
CA GLY A 488 45.14 -8.90 2.13
C GLY A 488 45.66 -7.66 2.86
N GLU A 489 46.99 -7.47 2.90
CA GLU A 489 47.59 -6.28 3.48
C GLU A 489 47.05 -5.02 2.79
N GLY A 490 46.12 -4.33 3.46
CA GLY A 490 45.72 -2.95 3.18
C GLY A 490 44.29 -2.78 2.66
N GLU A 491 43.35 -2.60 3.57
CA GLU A 491 42.30 -1.57 3.43
C GLU A 491 41.74 -1.19 4.81
N THR A 492 41.24 0.04 4.88
CA THR A 492 41.24 0.90 6.07
C THR A 492 39.89 0.84 6.79
N VAL A 493 39.88 0.51 8.09
CA VAL A 493 38.78 0.92 8.99
C VAL A 493 38.94 2.43 9.21
N THR A 494 38.17 3.25 8.51
CA THR A 494 38.14 4.71 8.68
C THR A 494 36.99 5.12 9.59
N ASP A 495 37.09 4.84 10.89
CA ASP A 495 37.26 5.80 11.98
C ASP A 495 37.17 5.02 13.31
N SER A 496 37.81 5.51 14.37
CA SER A 496 38.01 4.79 15.63
C SER A 496 36.82 5.04 16.58
N VAL A 497 36.45 4.19 17.54
CA VAL A 497 37.19 3.97 18.80
C VAL A 497 36.82 2.63 19.49
N TYR A 498 37.85 1.85 19.80
CA TYR A 498 37.83 0.69 20.70
C TYR A 498 37.61 1.07 22.18
N TYR A 499 36.78 0.31 22.90
CA TYR A 499 36.95 0.13 24.35
C TYR A 499 36.79 -1.33 24.78
N TRP A 500 37.92 -1.92 25.19
CA TRP A 500 38.03 -3.26 25.76
C TRP A 500 37.66 -3.28 27.25
N PRO A 501 36.87 -4.28 27.69
CA PRO A 501 37.13 -4.95 28.95
C PRO A 501 37.28 -6.47 28.73
N VAL A 502 38.53 -6.93 28.86
CA VAL A 502 39.01 -8.28 29.24
C VAL A 502 38.19 -9.51 28.78
N GLY A 503 38.70 -10.21 27.75
CA GLY A 503 38.49 -11.65 27.58
C GLY A 503 38.07 -12.14 26.19
N VAL A 504 38.94 -12.05 25.18
CA VAL A 504 38.77 -12.84 23.94
C VAL A 504 40.14 -13.35 23.46
N SER A 505 40.24 -14.66 23.20
CA SER A 505 41.42 -15.30 22.63
C SER A 505 41.39 -15.21 21.11
N ALA A 506 42.38 -14.55 20.51
CA ALA A 506 42.73 -14.82 19.12
C ALA A 506 43.52 -16.14 19.10
N THR A 507 43.04 -17.17 18.41
CA THR A 507 43.81 -18.38 18.12
C THR A 507 44.70 -18.12 16.90
N PRO A 508 46.05 -18.05 17.03
CA PRO A 508 46.93 -18.03 15.87
C PRO A 508 47.23 -19.47 15.43
N GLU A 509 47.08 -19.77 14.14
CA GLU A 509 47.55 -21.03 13.56
C GLU A 509 49.10 -21.12 13.48
N PRO A 510 49.68 -22.33 13.36
CA PRO A 510 51.02 -22.60 13.90
C PRO A 510 52.14 -22.26 12.91
N ALA A 511 52.96 -21.26 13.25
CA ALA A 511 54.31 -21.17 12.71
C ALA A 511 55.24 -22.10 13.51
N SER A 512 55.94 -23.00 12.81
CA SER A 512 56.91 -23.93 13.41
C SER A 512 58.01 -23.19 14.18
N VAL A 513 58.09 -23.40 15.49
CA VAL A 513 59.14 -22.82 16.36
C VAL A 513 60.28 -23.82 16.51
N THR A 514 61.46 -23.45 15.98
CA THR A 514 62.74 -24.04 16.42
C THR A 514 63.31 -23.14 17.52
N VAL A 515 63.50 -23.70 18.70
CA VAL A 515 64.08 -23.01 19.86
C VAL A 515 65.60 -22.94 19.70
N LEU A 516 66.14 -21.72 19.69
CA LEU A 516 67.54 -21.44 20.00
C LEU A 516 67.60 -20.46 21.18
N CYS A 517 68.52 -20.74 22.09
CA CYS A 517 68.57 -20.31 23.48
C CYS A 517 68.44 -18.80 23.76
N MET A 518 67.89 -18.52 24.95
CA MET A 518 67.96 -17.28 25.74
C MET A 518 67.41 -15.99 25.10
N GLY A 519 66.13 -15.72 25.37
CA GLY A 519 65.66 -14.47 25.98
C GLY A 519 65.93 -13.15 25.24
N ALA A 520 65.17 -12.89 24.18
CA ALA A 520 64.55 -11.59 23.82
C ALA A 520 64.08 -11.66 22.35
N VAL A 521 62.80 -11.37 22.09
CA VAL A 521 62.29 -11.17 20.72
C VAL A 521 62.16 -9.68 20.45
N VAL A 522 62.94 -9.20 19.49
CA VAL A 522 62.86 -7.87 18.86
C VAL A 522 62.16 -8.05 17.52
N LEU A 523 61.09 -7.29 17.24
CA LEU A 523 60.52 -7.24 15.90
C LEU A 523 61.27 -6.19 15.05
N LEU A 524 62.06 -6.66 14.09
CA LEU A 524 62.78 -5.84 13.11
C LEU A 524 61.87 -5.53 11.91
N ARG A 525 61.57 -4.25 11.69
CA ARG A 525 60.84 -3.77 10.51
C ARG A 525 61.80 -3.77 9.30
N ARG A 526 61.58 -4.67 8.32
CA ARG A 526 62.38 -4.73 7.09
C ARG A 526 61.62 -4.06 5.94
N ARG A 527 61.90 -2.79 5.65
CA ARG A 527 61.50 -2.15 4.38
C ARG A 527 62.28 -2.80 3.24
N ARG A 528 61.59 -3.34 2.23
CA ARG A 528 62.17 -3.68 0.93
C ARG A 528 61.37 -2.99 -0.18
N THR A 529 61.96 -1.95 -0.74
CA THR A 529 61.69 -1.49 -2.10
C THR A 529 62.56 -2.31 -3.07
N GLY A 530 61.94 -3.06 -3.99
CA GLY A 530 62.63 -3.57 -5.19
C GLY A 530 62.77 -2.44 -6.23
N ARG A 531 63.58 -2.50 -7.29
CA ARG A 531 64.55 -3.47 -7.84
C ARG A 531 65.26 -2.75 -9.01
N GLY A 532 66.54 -3.05 -9.29
CA GLY A 532 67.10 -2.98 -10.65
C GLY A 532 68.28 -2.01 -10.89
N ILE A 533 69.50 -2.57 -10.91
CA ILE A 533 70.71 -1.94 -11.45
C ILE A 533 70.87 -2.35 -12.92
N ARG A 534 71.11 -1.40 -13.83
CA ARG A 534 71.98 -1.57 -15.02
C ARG A 534 72.86 -0.31 -15.20
N ARG A 535 74.16 -0.55 -15.42
CA ARG A 535 75.22 0.48 -15.65
C ARG A 535 75.21 0.98 -17.09
N GLY A 536 75.59 2.25 -17.30
CA GLY A 536 76.06 2.77 -18.59
C GLY A 536 76.29 4.30 -18.62
N SER A 537 77.56 4.73 -18.50
CA SER A 537 78.23 5.92 -19.07
C SER A 537 77.58 7.33 -19.10
N VAL A 538 78.31 8.28 -18.50
CA VAL A 538 78.30 9.77 -18.62
C VAL A 538 78.77 10.19 -20.04
N PRO A 539 78.33 11.30 -20.71
CA PRO A 539 78.69 12.66 -20.29
C PRO A 539 77.73 13.86 -20.50
N ALA A 540 77.84 14.77 -19.51
CA ALA A 540 77.95 16.23 -19.53
C ALA A 540 77.02 17.15 -20.36
N SER A 541 76.56 18.20 -19.65
CA SER A 541 76.21 19.60 -20.05
C SER A 541 74.76 19.95 -19.69
N ARG A 542 74.33 21.16 -19.34
CA ARG A 542 74.89 22.42 -18.81
C ARG A 542 73.65 23.24 -18.33
N CYS A 543 73.85 24.17 -17.40
CA CYS A 543 73.08 25.43 -17.19
C CYS A 543 71.63 25.38 -16.59
N ASP A 544 71.52 25.73 -15.29
CA ASP A 544 71.02 27.03 -14.75
C ASP A 544 69.54 27.50 -14.95
N PRO A 545 68.99 28.38 -14.07
CA PRO A 545 67.98 27.97 -13.06
C PRO A 545 66.75 28.92 -12.92
N VAL A 546 65.95 28.70 -11.86
CA VAL A 546 65.10 29.66 -11.12
C VAL A 546 63.68 29.96 -11.64
N GLY A 547 62.71 29.90 -10.72
CA GLY A 547 61.45 30.67 -10.81
C GLY A 547 60.30 30.22 -9.91
N HIS A 548 60.38 30.49 -8.59
CA HIS A 548 59.20 30.79 -7.76
C HIS A 548 58.87 32.29 -7.90
N PRO A 549 57.60 32.73 -7.79
CA PRO A 549 57.00 33.16 -6.49
C PRO A 549 55.55 32.64 -6.31
N GLU A 550 55.12 32.27 -5.10
CA GLU A 550 54.40 33.07 -4.08
C GLU A 550 53.04 33.67 -4.55
N GLU A 551 51.97 33.05 -4.03
CA GLU A 551 50.74 33.55 -3.36
C GLU A 551 50.39 35.07 -3.41
N PRO A 552 49.10 35.44 -3.26
CA PRO A 552 48.12 34.93 -2.29
C PRO A 552 46.94 34.12 -2.84
#